data_AF-K0PZK1-F1
#
_entry.id   AF-K0PZK1-F1
#
_cell.length_a   1.000
_cell.length_b   1.000
_cell.length_c   1.000
_cell.angle_alpha   90.00
_cell.angle_beta   90.00
_cell.angle_gamma   90.00
#
_symmetry.space_group_name_H-M   'P 1'
#
loop_
_entity.id
_entity.type
_entity.pdbx_description
1 polymer ?
#
loop_
_entity_poly.entity_id
_entity_poly.type
_entity_poly.pdbx_seq_one_letter_code
_entity_poly.pdbx_strand_id
1 'polypeptide(L)'
;MTIMNGRTLNEMSSGERHDMVSLVVDALESVAEDADGRGDHQSARNAIYLACSIRGCEIETSTDMLRAAEILLEQGISYVASLSERFNGVSDEVDDIDAPLAQPLRRLH
;
A
#
# COMPACT_ATOMS: atom_id res chain seq x y z
N MET A 1 13.00 -22.76 -2.21
CA MET A 1 12.33 -22.01 -3.29
C MET A 1 10.89 -22.48 -3.31
N THR A 2 10.01 -21.79 -2.57
CA THR A 2 8.60 -22.16 -2.49
C THR A 2 7.95 -21.79 -3.81
N ILE A 3 7.53 -22.79 -4.59
CA ILE A 3 6.69 -22.54 -5.75
C ILE A 3 5.36 -22.04 -5.19
N MET A 4 5.08 -20.75 -5.40
CA MET A 4 3.78 -20.17 -5.09
C MET A 4 2.83 -20.74 -6.15
N ASN A 5 2.25 -21.91 -5.87
CA ASN A 5 1.18 -22.45 -6.70
C ASN A 5 0.04 -21.43 -6.65
N GLY A 6 -0.17 -20.72 -7.76
CA GLY A 6 -1.28 -19.79 -7.92
C GLY A 6 -2.58 -20.56 -7.78
N ARG A 7 -3.16 -20.51 -6.58
CA ARG A 7 -4.49 -21.04 -6.29
C ARG A 7 -5.48 -19.90 -6.43
N THR A 8 -6.55 -20.12 -7.17
CA THR A 8 -7.71 -19.24 -7.22
C THR A 8 -8.43 -19.26 -5.87
N LEU A 9 -9.23 -18.23 -5.56
CA LEU A 9 -9.98 -18.21 -4.29
C LEU A 9 -10.91 -19.41 -4.12
N ASN A 10 -11.44 -19.95 -5.22
CA ASN A 10 -12.33 -21.11 -5.19
C ASN A 10 -11.60 -22.41 -4.80
N GLU A 11 -10.27 -22.46 -4.96
CA GLU A 11 -9.43 -23.59 -4.56
C GLU A 11 -8.97 -23.49 -3.09
N MET A 12 -9.32 -22.39 -2.40
CA MET A 12 -8.94 -22.14 -1.01
C MET A 12 -10.07 -22.48 -0.05
N SER A 13 -9.68 -23.03 1.11
CA SER A 13 -10.60 -23.17 2.24
C SER A 13 -11.12 -21.80 2.69
N SER A 14 -12.25 -21.78 3.39
CA SER A 14 -12.79 -20.54 3.96
C SER A 14 -11.80 -19.84 4.90
N GLY A 15 -11.02 -20.60 5.67
CA GLY A 15 -9.97 -20.07 6.54
C GLY A 15 -8.85 -19.39 5.74
N GLU A 16 -8.32 -20.05 4.71
CA GLU A 16 -7.28 -19.46 3.85
C GLU A 16 -7.77 -18.18 3.14
N ARG A 17 -9.06 -18.14 2.76
CA ARG A 17 -9.68 -16.93 2.19
C ARG A 17 -9.76 -15.79 3.19
N HIS A 18 -10.21 -16.08 4.42
CA HIS A 18 -10.24 -15.09 5.50
C HIS A 18 -8.84 -14.56 5.79
N ASP A 19 -7.83 -15.43 5.90
CA ASP A 19 -6.45 -15.02 6.19
C ASP A 19 -5.92 -14.08 5.10
N MET A 20 -6.19 -14.38 3.83
CA MET A 20 -5.81 -13.52 2.72
C MET A 20 -6.53 -12.17 2.75
N VAL A 21 -7.84 -12.17 2.99
CA VAL A 21 -8.63 -10.95 3.13
C VAL A 21 -8.07 -10.07 4.24
N SER A 22 -7.82 -10.65 5.42
CA SER A 22 -7.24 -9.93 6.56
C SER A 22 -5.90 -9.29 6.16
N LEU A 23 -5.00 -10.06 5.55
CA LEU A 23 -3.69 -9.58 5.17
C LEU A 23 -3.74 -8.40 4.18
N VAL A 24 -4.60 -8.47 3.16
CA VAL A 24 -4.74 -7.40 2.16
C VAL A 24 -5.40 -6.16 2.78
N VAL A 25 -6.38 -6.37 3.66
CA VAL A 25 -7.05 -5.27 4.36
C VAL A 25 -6.09 -4.54 5.30
N ASP A 26 -5.32 -5.27 6.10
CA ASP A 26 -4.33 -4.69 7.02
C ASP A 26 -3.27 -3.90 6.24
N ALA A 27 -2.84 -4.41 5.09
CA ALA A 27 -1.91 -3.70 4.21
C ALA A 27 -2.52 -2.41 3.62
N LEU A 28 -3.80 -2.44 3.22
CA LEU A 28 -4.52 -1.25 2.74
C LEU A 28 -4.67 -0.19 3.83
N GLU A 29 -5.01 -0.59 5.06
CA GLU A 29 -5.09 0.31 6.21
C GLU A 29 -3.72 0.94 6.51
N SER A 30 -2.64 0.15 6.48
CA SER A 30 -1.28 0.66 6.66
C SER A 30 -0.87 1.69 5.60
N VAL A 31 -1.08 1.42 4.31
CA VAL A 31 -0.74 2.41 3.27
C VAL A 31 -1.67 3.62 3.27
N ALA A 32 -2.87 3.49 3.83
CA ALA A 32 -3.76 4.63 4.03
C ALA A 32 -3.20 5.60 5.08
N GLU A 33 -2.73 5.07 6.21
CA GLU A 33 -2.08 5.86 7.26
C GLU A 33 -0.83 6.57 6.72
N ASP A 34 0.01 5.87 5.96
CA ASP A 34 1.19 6.45 5.32
C ASP A 34 0.83 7.57 4.32
N ALA A 35 -0.21 7.35 3.50
CA ALA A 35 -0.67 8.34 2.54
C ALA A 35 -1.21 9.60 3.24
N ASP A 36 -2.00 9.43 4.30
CA ASP A 36 -2.57 10.53 5.07
C ASP A 36 -1.48 11.35 5.77
N GLY A 37 -0.50 10.66 6.39
CA GLY A 37 0.66 11.29 7.02
C GLY A 37 1.54 12.09 6.05
N ARG A 38 1.50 11.78 4.75
CA ARG A 38 2.19 12.51 3.67
C ARG A 38 1.33 13.60 3.01
N GLY A 39 0.08 13.78 3.46
CA GLY A 39 -0.87 14.76 2.90
C GLY A 39 -1.60 14.28 1.64
N ASP A 40 -1.44 13.02 1.22
CA ASP A 40 -2.19 12.42 0.11
C ASP A 40 -3.50 11.82 0.64
N HIS A 41 -4.38 12.70 1.14
CA HIS A 41 -5.66 12.33 1.74
C HIS A 41 -6.58 11.59 0.77
N GLN A 42 -6.44 11.82 -0.55
CA GLN A 42 -7.26 11.12 -1.54
C GLN A 42 -6.83 9.66 -1.64
N SER A 43 -5.52 9.37 -1.68
CA SER A 43 -5.04 7.99 -1.68
C SER A 43 -5.38 7.27 -0.38
N ALA A 44 -5.30 7.95 0.76
CA ALA A 44 -5.71 7.40 2.05
C ALA A 44 -7.19 6.96 2.04
N ARG A 45 -8.09 7.84 1.59
CA ARG A 45 -9.52 7.53 1.49
C ARG A 45 -9.82 6.39 0.52
N ASN A 46 -9.11 6.33 -0.60
CA ASN A 46 -9.27 5.27 -1.59
C ASN A 46 -8.84 3.91 -1.02
N ALA A 47 -7.71 3.86 -0.31
CA ALA A 47 -7.23 2.65 0.35
C ALA A 47 -8.25 2.13 1.40
N ILE A 48 -8.77 3.01 2.25
CA ILE A 48 -9.83 2.65 3.22
C ILE A 48 -11.10 2.18 2.52
N TYR A 49 -11.50 2.82 1.42
CA TYR A 49 -12.67 2.39 0.65
C TYR A 49 -12.50 0.98 0.10
N LEU A 50 -11.32 0.64 -0.43
CA LEU A 50 -11.01 -0.71 -0.89
C LEU A 50 -11.02 -1.73 0.26
N ALA A 51 -10.41 -1.40 1.41
CA ALA A 51 -10.42 -2.25 2.59
C ALA A 51 -11.84 -2.60 3.06
N CYS A 52 -12.71 -1.59 3.17
CA CYS A 52 -14.11 -1.78 3.51
C CYS A 52 -14.85 -2.63 2.47
N SER A 53 -14.58 -2.43 1.18
CA SER A 53 -15.21 -3.19 0.10
C SER A 53 -14.83 -4.67 0.16
N ILE A 54 -13.56 -4.97 0.42
CA ILE A 54 -13.05 -6.34 0.55
C ILE A 54 -13.68 -7.03 1.77
N ARG A 55 -13.71 -6.37 2.94
CA ARG A 55 -14.38 -6.90 4.16
C ARG A 55 -15.85 -7.24 3.89
N GLY A 56 -16.55 -6.39 3.13
CA GLY A 56 -17.95 -6.61 2.77
C GLY A 56 -18.17 -7.89 1.94
N CYS A 57 -17.25 -8.20 1.03
CA CYS A 57 -17.34 -9.40 0.19
C CYS A 57 -17.02 -10.71 0.93
N GLU A 58 -16.28 -10.66 2.04
CA GLU A 58 -16.03 -11.84 2.87
C GLU A 58 -17.32 -12.38 3.54
N ILE A 59 -18.25 -11.49 3.85
CA ILE A 59 -19.50 -11.79 4.57
C ILE A 59 -20.47 -12.64 3.72
N GLU A 60 -20.38 -12.56 2.39
CA GLU A 60 -21.28 -13.28 1.47
C GLU A 60 -20.54 -14.40 0.73
N THR A 61 -20.72 -15.64 1.19
CA THR A 61 -20.08 -16.84 0.61
C THR A 61 -20.81 -17.41 -0.62
N SER A 62 -21.38 -16.56 -1.47
CA SER A 62 -21.95 -17.03 -2.75
C SER A 62 -20.83 -17.17 -3.81
N THR A 63 -21.02 -18.05 -4.79
CA THR A 63 -20.05 -18.23 -5.89
C THR A 63 -19.81 -16.97 -6.71
N ASP A 64 -20.81 -16.10 -6.83
CA ASP A 64 -20.67 -14.82 -7.54
C ASP A 64 -19.82 -13.82 -6.72
N MET A 65 -19.97 -13.84 -5.40
CA MET A 65 -19.18 -13.01 -4.49
C MET A 65 -17.73 -13.47 -4.38
N LEU A 66 -17.43 -14.76 -4.62
CA LEU A 66 -16.05 -15.24 -4.74
C LEU A 66 -15.32 -14.58 -5.91
N ARG A 67 -15.97 -14.40 -7.06
CA ARG A 67 -15.35 -13.73 -8.21
C ARG A 67 -15.16 -12.23 -7.94
N ALA A 68 -16.13 -11.60 -7.30
CA ALA A 68 -16.01 -10.20 -6.88
C ALA A 68 -14.87 -10.00 -5.87
N ALA A 69 -14.76 -10.87 -4.88
CA ALA A 69 -13.68 -10.89 -3.89
C ALA A 69 -12.31 -11.05 -4.56
N GLU A 70 -12.20 -11.93 -5.56
CA GLU A 70 -10.95 -12.13 -6.31
C GLU A 70 -10.49 -10.86 -7.02
N ILE A 71 -11.41 -10.18 -7.71
CA ILE A 71 -11.12 -8.92 -8.40
C ILE A 71 -10.74 -7.84 -7.39
N LEU A 72 -11.46 -7.72 -6.28
CA LEU A 72 -11.18 -6.72 -5.25
C LEU A 72 -9.84 -6.98 -4.55
N LEU A 73 -9.48 -8.24 -4.33
CA LEU A 73 -8.18 -8.62 -3.77
C LEU A 73 -7.04 -8.30 -4.74
N GLU A 74 -7.19 -8.61 -6.03
CA GLU A 74 -6.22 -8.26 -7.05
C GLU A 74 -6.02 -6.74 -7.15
N GLN A 75 -7.12 -5.98 -7.10
CA GLN A 75 -7.09 -4.52 -7.07
C GLN A 75 -6.42 -3.99 -5.81
N GLY A 76 -6.77 -4.52 -4.63
CA GLY A 76 -6.18 -4.14 -3.35
C GLY A 76 -4.67 -4.36 -3.32
N ILE A 77 -4.21 -5.55 -3.75
CA ILE A 77 -2.78 -5.88 -3.84
C ILE A 77 -2.05 -4.94 -4.80
N SER A 78 -2.61 -4.72 -6.00
CA SER A 78 -2.02 -3.83 -7.00
C SER A 78 -1.95 -2.38 -6.49
N TYR A 79 -2.97 -1.94 -5.75
CA TYR A 79 -3.04 -0.60 -5.19
C TYR A 79 -2.00 -0.40 -4.08
N VAL A 80 -1.86 -1.36 -3.16
CA VAL A 80 -0.83 -1.37 -2.12
C VAL A 80 0.57 -1.30 -2.75
N ALA A 81 0.84 -2.14 -3.75
CA ALA A 81 2.13 -2.13 -4.44
C ALA A 81 2.44 -0.76 -5.07
N SER A 82 1.48 -0.20 -5.81
CA SER A 82 1.65 1.10 -6.47
C SER A 82 1.87 2.25 -5.48
N LEU A 83 1.13 2.29 -4.36
CA LEU A 83 1.31 3.30 -3.32
C LEU A 83 2.65 3.15 -2.61
N SER A 84 3.03 1.91 -2.28
CA SER A 84 4.28 1.61 -1.60
C SER A 84 5.49 2.01 -2.45
N GLU A 85 5.46 1.75 -3.76
CA GLU A 85 6.49 2.21 -4.70
C GLU A 85 6.59 3.74 -4.75
N ARG A 86 5.44 4.43 -4.83
CA ARG A 86 5.40 5.90 -4.82
C ARG A 86 6.00 6.49 -3.54
N PHE A 87 5.78 5.87 -2.39
CA PHE A 87 6.25 6.39 -1.10
C PHE A 87 7.67 5.96 -0.73
N ASN A 88 8.13 4.80 -1.21
CA ASN A 88 9.54 4.41 -1.12
C ASN A 88 10.45 5.31 -1.97
N GLY A 89 9.95 5.88 -3.06
CA GLY A 89 10.69 6.83 -3.91
C GLY A 89 10.89 8.24 -3.33
N VAL A 90 10.32 8.56 -2.16
CA VAL A 90 10.34 9.92 -1.55
C VAL A 90 11.20 9.93 -0.28
N SER A 91 12.40 9.34 -0.32
CA SER A 91 13.33 9.35 0.83
C SER A 91 14.76 9.84 0.54
N ASP A 92 15.06 10.38 -0.65
CA ASP A 92 16.48 10.63 -1.03
C ASP A 92 16.84 12.09 -1.40
N GLU A 93 16.04 13.10 -1.05
CA GLU A 93 16.40 14.51 -1.29
C GLU A 93 16.03 15.40 -0.09
N VAL A 94 16.74 15.22 1.04
CA VAL A 94 16.88 16.25 2.09
C VAL A 94 18.28 16.18 2.71
N ASP A 95 19.22 16.88 2.07
CA ASP A 95 20.46 17.50 2.61
C ASP A 95 20.96 18.40 1.46
N ASP A 96 21.26 19.69 1.55
CA ASP A 96 21.64 20.59 2.64
C ASP A 96 21.19 22.02 2.24
N ILE A 97 20.39 22.71 3.05
CA ILE A 97 20.34 24.18 3.05
C ILE A 97 20.39 24.67 4.49
N ASP A 98 21.61 24.99 4.96
CA ASP A 98 21.92 26.13 5.86
C ASP A 98 23.45 26.17 6.10
N ALA A 99 24.25 27.05 5.49
CA ALA A 99 24.49 28.48 5.80
C ALA A 99 26.03 28.71 6.01
N PRO A 100 26.58 29.94 6.09
CA PRO A 100 27.67 30.41 5.22
C PRO A 100 29.05 30.42 5.89
N LEU A 101 30.08 29.88 5.22
CA LEU A 101 31.47 30.02 5.68
C LEU A 101 32.10 31.32 5.19
N ALA A 102 32.36 32.17 6.17
CA ALA A 102 33.07 33.44 6.10
C ALA A 102 34.32 33.42 5.19
N GLN A 103 34.45 34.48 4.39
CA GLN A 103 35.68 34.81 3.67
C GLN A 103 36.82 35.11 4.66
N PRO A 104 38.03 34.57 4.45
CA PRO A 104 39.25 35.20 4.95
C PRO A 104 39.92 35.98 3.80
N LEU A 105 39.95 37.29 3.98
CA LEU A 105 40.89 38.24 3.37
C LEU A 105 42.25 37.59 3.03
N ARG A 106 42.57 37.44 1.74
CA ARG A 106 43.96 37.31 1.29
C ARG A 106 44.44 38.63 0.73
N ARG A 107 45.43 39.17 1.45
CA ARG A 107 46.16 40.41 1.18
C ARG A 107 46.82 40.41 -0.20
N LEU A 108 46.83 41.60 -0.77
CA LEU A 108 47.84 42.18 -1.67
C LEU A 108 49.17 41.42 -1.71
N HIS A 109 49.55 40.98 -2.91
CA HIS A 109 50.81 41.39 -3.55
C HIS A 109 50.67 41.31 -5.07
#